data_AF-A0A971B9L4-F1
#
_entry.id   AF-A0A971B9L4-F1
#
_cell.length_a   1.000
_cell.length_b   1.000
_cell.length_c   1.000
_cell.angle_alpha   90.00
_cell.angle_beta   90.00
_cell.angle_gamma   90.00
#
_symmetry.space_group_name_H-M   'P 1'
#
loop_
_entity.id
_entity.type
_entity.pdbx_description
1 polymer ?
#
loop_
_entity_poly.entity_id
_entity_poly.type
_entity_poly.pdbx_seq_one_letter_code
_entity_poly.pdbx_strand_id
1 'polypeptide(L)'
;MAKTGPVSQQRMQAVYEAVSTPHKFGMVMVPADNHHKMDCPTVFREGDSWYMTYLVYDGKGGKDGRGYETWLAKSDDLLHWTTLGRVLPFADKGWDPHQRGGYPALIDPTWGGGYGIKAYKNRYWMTYIGGDT
;
A
#
# COMPACT_ATOMS: atom_id res chain seq x y z
N MET A 1 -7.90 -2.96 -34.28
CA MET A 1 -6.80 -2.62 -33.35
C MET A 1 -5.61 -3.52 -33.71
N ALA A 2 -4.44 -2.95 -34.02
CA ALA A 2 -3.26 -3.75 -34.31
C ALA A 2 -2.82 -4.49 -33.03
N LYS A 3 -2.64 -5.81 -33.11
CA LYS A 3 -2.00 -6.57 -32.03
C LYS A 3 -0.55 -6.12 -31.94
N THR A 4 -0.19 -5.42 -30.87
CA THR A 4 1.20 -5.18 -30.51
C THR A 4 1.88 -6.54 -30.27
N GLY A 5 2.99 -6.78 -30.96
CA GLY A 5 3.83 -7.95 -30.69
C GLY A 5 4.38 -7.94 -29.25
N PRO A 6 4.93 -9.06 -28.77
CA PRO A 6 5.53 -9.13 -27.44
C PRO A 6 6.66 -8.10 -27.29
N VAL A 7 6.88 -7.61 -26.07
CA VAL A 7 8.02 -6.73 -25.74
C VAL A 7 9.33 -7.48 -26.03
N SER A 8 10.27 -6.84 -26.70
CA SER A 8 11.55 -7.48 -27.06
C SER A 8 12.38 -7.82 -25.82
N GLN A 9 13.22 -8.86 -25.91
CA GLN A 9 14.15 -9.22 -24.84
C GLN A 9 15.07 -8.06 -24.44
N GLN A 10 15.60 -7.33 -25.43
CA GLN A 10 16.44 -6.15 -25.18
C GLN A 10 15.69 -5.07 -24.38
N ARG A 11 14.40 -4.83 -24.68
CA ARG A 11 13.59 -3.87 -23.92
C ARG A 11 13.31 -4.37 -22.50
N MET A 12 13.05 -5.67 -22.32
CA MET A 12 12.86 -6.26 -21.00
C MET A 12 14.13 -6.20 -20.15
N GLN A 13 15.31 -6.41 -20.75
CA GLN A 13 16.60 -6.27 -20.08
C GLN A 13 16.82 -4.84 -19.58
N ALA A 14 16.52 -3.83 -20.42
CA ALA A 14 16.62 -2.43 -20.01
C ALA A 14 15.63 -2.06 -18.88
N VAL A 15 14.42 -2.65 -18.87
CA VAL A 15 13.47 -2.47 -17.75
C VAL A 15 14.02 -3.09 -16.48
N TYR A 16 14.55 -4.32 -16.54
CA TYR A 16 15.15 -5.00 -15.40
C TYR A 16 16.27 -4.16 -14.77
N GLU A 17 17.20 -3.67 -15.59
CA GLU A 17 18.30 -2.81 -15.13
C GLU A 17 17.80 -1.52 -14.49
N ALA A 18 16.76 -0.91 -15.05
CA ALA A 18 16.19 0.34 -14.54
C ALA A 18 15.41 0.18 -13.22
N VAL A 19 14.76 -0.97 -12.97
CA VAL A 19 13.93 -1.20 -11.77
C VAL A 19 14.65 -2.01 -10.69
N SER A 20 15.89 -2.43 -10.93
CA SER A 20 16.65 -3.25 -10.00
C SER A 20 17.00 -2.50 -8.70
N THR A 21 16.81 -3.16 -7.56
CA THR A 21 17.13 -2.64 -6.22
C THR A 21 18.05 -3.62 -5.47
N PRO A 22 19.35 -3.71 -5.81
CA PRO A 22 20.25 -4.76 -5.29
C PRO A 22 20.63 -4.59 -3.80
N HIS A 23 20.42 -3.40 -3.24
CA HIS A 23 20.78 -3.07 -1.87
C HIS A 23 19.55 -3.06 -0.97
N LYS A 24 19.51 -3.97 0.01
CA LYS A 24 18.45 -4.01 1.02
C LYS A 24 18.76 -3.01 2.13
N PHE A 25 17.91 -2.00 2.29
CA PHE A 25 18.04 -1.04 3.40
C PHE A 25 17.72 -1.71 4.75
N GLY A 26 16.60 -2.42 4.83
CA GLY A 26 16.13 -3.07 6.05
C GLY A 26 14.62 -2.96 6.20
N MET A 27 14.12 -3.24 7.40
CA MET A 27 12.72 -3.05 7.74
C MET A 27 12.45 -1.56 8.02
N VAL A 28 11.43 -0.99 7.36
CA VAL A 28 11.05 0.42 7.54
C VAL A 28 9.89 0.60 8.52
N MET A 29 9.08 -0.44 8.69
CA MET A 29 7.91 -0.51 9.57
C MET A 29 7.84 -1.94 10.11
N VAL A 30 7.66 -2.09 11.43
CA VAL A 30 7.57 -3.41 12.09
C VAL A 30 6.47 -3.39 13.16
N PRO A 31 5.75 -4.51 13.37
CA PRO A 31 4.86 -4.63 14.51
C PRO A 31 5.67 -4.58 15.82
N ALA A 32 5.06 -4.00 16.86
CA ALA A 32 5.68 -3.90 18.18
C ALA A 32 5.70 -5.24 18.94
N ASP A 33 4.93 -6.22 18.47
CA ASP A 33 4.76 -7.52 19.09
C ASP A 33 4.52 -8.64 18.05
N ASN A 34 4.39 -9.87 18.53
CA ASN A 34 4.15 -11.05 17.69
C ASN A 34 2.66 -11.32 17.37
N HIS A 35 1.75 -10.49 17.86
CA HIS A 35 0.30 -10.61 17.65
C HIS A 35 -0.20 -9.65 16.56
N HIS A 36 0.70 -8.95 15.89
CA HIS A 36 0.38 -8.14 14.74
C HIS A 36 1.26 -8.49 13.55
N LYS A 37 0.69 -8.40 12.34
CA LYS A 37 1.41 -8.52 11.07
C LYS A 37 1.12 -7.28 10.24
N MET A 38 2.15 -6.77 9.57
CA MET A 38 2.03 -5.61 8.68
C MET A 38 2.31 -6.03 7.25
N ASP A 39 1.47 -5.60 6.29
CA ASP A 39 1.62 -5.96 4.88
C ASP A 39 0.98 -4.91 3.93
N CYS A 40 1.15 -5.13 2.63
CA CYS A 40 0.60 -4.42 1.47
C CYS A 40 0.81 -2.89 1.49
N PRO A 41 2.06 -2.42 1.42
CA PRO A 41 2.36 -1.00 1.34
C PRO A 41 1.84 -0.40 0.02
N THR A 42 1.16 0.75 0.11
CA THR A 42 0.89 1.63 -1.04
C THR A 42 1.48 3.00 -0.74
N VAL A 43 2.53 3.39 -1.46
CA VAL A 43 3.26 4.66 -1.25
C VAL A 43 2.80 5.72 -2.24
N PHE A 44 2.53 6.91 -1.75
CA PHE A 44 2.17 8.09 -2.54
C PHE A 44 2.68 9.37 -1.88
N ARG A 45 2.58 10.50 -2.58
CA ARG A 45 3.05 11.81 -2.11
C ARG A 45 1.91 12.82 -2.13
N GLU A 46 1.84 13.67 -1.10
CA GLU A 46 0.98 14.85 -1.08
C GLU A 46 1.76 16.03 -0.47
N GLY A 47 1.89 17.11 -1.23
CA GLY A 47 2.80 18.21 -0.90
C GLY A 47 4.27 17.74 -0.84
N ASP A 48 4.93 18.06 0.26
CA ASP A 48 6.35 17.72 0.49
C ASP A 48 6.57 16.44 1.28
N SER A 49 5.50 15.70 1.59
CA SER A 49 5.57 14.50 2.41
C SER A 49 5.13 13.24 1.67
N TRP A 50 5.80 12.14 2.02
CA TRP A 50 5.43 10.80 1.59
C TRP A 50 4.47 10.17 2.57
N TYR A 51 3.55 9.38 2.03
CA TYR A 51 2.54 8.64 2.75
C TYR A 51 2.54 7.18 2.32
N MET A 52 2.23 6.30 3.26
CA MET A 52 2.09 4.87 3.00
C MET A 52 0.83 4.38 3.71
N THR A 53 -0.13 3.86 2.94
CA THR A 53 -1.12 2.98 3.56
C THR A 53 -0.55 1.57 3.66
N TYR A 54 -0.88 0.88 4.74
CA TYR A 54 -0.50 -0.50 4.98
C TYR A 54 -1.58 -1.19 5.81
N LEU A 55 -1.60 -2.52 5.77
CA LEU A 55 -2.59 -3.33 6.46
C LEU A 55 -1.98 -3.83 7.77
N VAL A 56 -2.82 -3.94 8.79
CA VAL A 56 -2.48 -4.63 10.03
C VAL A 56 -3.47 -5.76 10.24
N TYR A 57 -2.96 -6.98 10.35
CA TYR A 57 -3.70 -8.13 10.88
C TYR A 57 -3.35 -8.31 12.36
N ASP A 58 -4.35 -8.40 13.21
CA ASP A 58 -4.26 -8.45 14.67
C ASP A 58 -4.21 -9.89 15.24
N GLY A 59 -3.45 -10.76 14.58
CA GLY A 59 -3.21 -12.13 15.06
C GLY A 59 -1.77 -12.60 14.86
N LYS A 60 -1.38 -13.59 15.66
CA LYS A 60 -0.10 -14.30 15.54
C LYS A 60 -0.19 -15.44 14.55
N GLY A 61 -1.26 -16.23 14.61
CA GLY A 61 -1.60 -17.34 13.73
C GLY A 61 -2.58 -16.95 12.63
N GLY A 62 -3.15 -17.94 11.93
CA GLY A 62 -4.10 -17.69 10.84
C GLY A 62 -5.58 -17.62 11.24
N LYS A 63 -5.90 -17.73 12.54
CA LYS A 63 -7.29 -17.85 13.04
C LYS A 63 -7.55 -17.12 14.37
N ASP A 64 -6.56 -16.41 14.89
CA ASP A 64 -6.57 -15.78 16.22
C ASP A 64 -6.76 -14.27 16.17
N GLY A 65 -6.56 -13.63 15.01
CA GLY A 65 -6.89 -12.24 14.78
C GLY A 65 -8.32 -12.05 14.30
N ARG A 66 -8.82 -10.83 14.45
CA ARG A 66 -10.12 -10.40 13.92
C ARG A 66 -10.07 -10.21 12.41
N GLY A 67 -8.98 -9.67 11.86
CA GLY A 67 -8.84 -9.41 10.42
C GLY A 67 -8.00 -8.19 10.10
N TYR A 68 -8.19 -7.62 8.90
CA TYR A 68 -7.42 -6.45 8.44
C TYR A 68 -8.05 -5.11 8.81
N GLU A 69 -7.23 -4.22 9.37
CA GLU A 69 -7.44 -2.76 9.34
C GLU A 69 -6.44 -2.10 8.39
N THR A 70 -6.81 -0.96 7.79
CA THR A 70 -5.87 -0.12 7.03
C THR A 70 -5.38 1.05 7.85
N TRP A 71 -4.06 1.23 7.85
CA TRP A 71 -3.34 2.27 8.56
C TRP A 71 -2.61 3.18 7.59
N LEU A 72 -2.24 4.37 8.06
CA LEU A 72 -1.49 5.39 7.34
C LEU A 72 -0.23 5.75 8.12
N ALA A 73 0.90 5.82 7.41
CA ALA A 73 2.16 6.34 7.92
C ALA A 73 2.65 7.48 7.03
N LYS A 74 3.55 8.31 7.58
CA LYS A 74 4.18 9.45 6.93
C LYS A 74 5.70 9.33 6.98
N SER A 75 6.38 9.82 5.96
CA SER A 75 7.84 9.92 5.88
C SER A 75 8.24 11.19 5.12
N ASP A 76 9.40 11.75 5.46
CA ASP A 76 10.01 12.85 4.72
C ASP A 76 11.08 12.35 3.72
N ASP A 77 11.56 11.10 3.85
CA ASP A 77 12.72 10.59 3.11
C ASP A 77 12.55 9.19 2.51
N LEU A 78 11.33 8.60 2.58
CA LEU A 78 10.98 7.22 2.18
C LEU A 78 11.59 6.11 3.04
N LEU A 79 12.48 6.42 3.99
CA LEU A 79 13.24 5.42 4.76
C LEU A 79 12.76 5.35 6.21
N HIS A 80 12.46 6.49 6.81
CA HIS A 80 11.99 6.60 8.19
C HIS A 80 10.51 6.96 8.21
N TRP A 81 9.70 6.11 8.83
CA TRP A 81 8.25 6.20 8.80
C TRP A 81 7.66 6.36 10.20
N THR A 82 6.62 7.20 10.30
CA THR A 82 5.84 7.39 11.53
C THR A 82 4.37 7.07 11.25
N THR A 83 3.80 6.10 11.97
CA THR A 83 2.37 5.80 11.91
C THR A 83 1.54 6.98 12.38
N LEU A 84 0.56 7.39 11.57
CA LEU A 84 -0.40 8.44 11.89
C LEU A 84 -1.70 7.90 12.49
N GLY A 85 -2.12 6.70 12.08
CA GLY A 85 -3.32 6.05 12.61
C GLY A 85 -4.09 5.25 11.55
N ARG A 86 -5.33 4.88 11.91
CA ARG A 86 -6.23 4.06 11.06
C ARG A 86 -6.97 4.93 10.06
N VAL A 87 -7.13 4.44 8.84
CA VAL A 87 -7.95 5.05 7.78
C VAL A 87 -9.15 4.19 7.39
N LEU A 88 -9.06 2.87 7.58
CA LEU A 88 -10.19 1.94 7.53
C LEU A 88 -10.11 1.03 8.76
N PRO A 89 -10.64 1.48 9.92
CA PRO A 89 -10.73 0.64 11.11
C PRO A 89 -11.81 -0.42 10.93
N PHE A 90 -11.81 -1.44 11.78
CA PHE A 90 -12.92 -2.40 11.85
C PHE A 90 -14.27 -1.69 12.01
N ALA A 91 -15.33 -2.35 11.54
CA ALA A 91 -16.69 -1.84 11.66
C ALA A 91 -17.55 -2.79 12.51
N ASP A 92 -18.56 -2.23 13.18
CA ASP A 92 -19.52 -3.02 13.97
C ASP A 92 -20.65 -3.61 13.12
N LYS A 93 -20.88 -3.03 11.92
CA LYS A 93 -21.97 -3.37 11.00
C LYS A 93 -21.48 -3.24 9.57
N GLY A 94 -22.12 -3.97 8.66
CA GLY A 94 -21.79 -3.98 7.24
C GLY A 94 -21.49 -5.39 6.76
N TRP A 95 -21.17 -5.51 5.48
CA TRP A 95 -20.72 -6.78 4.88
C TRP A 95 -19.21 -7.04 5.11
N ASP A 96 -18.49 -6.01 5.57
CA ASP A 96 -17.04 -5.98 5.76
C ASP A 96 -16.60 -5.56 7.19
N PRO A 97 -17.20 -6.09 8.27
CA PRO A 97 -16.88 -5.68 9.65
C PRO A 97 -15.49 -6.14 10.14
N HIS A 98 -14.90 -7.15 9.50
CA HIS A 98 -13.68 -7.83 9.94
C HIS A 98 -12.49 -7.64 8.98
N GLN A 99 -12.72 -7.66 7.67
CA GLN A 99 -11.65 -7.44 6.69
C GLN A 99 -11.84 -6.10 6.02
N ARG A 100 -10.88 -5.18 6.18
CA ARG A 100 -10.92 -3.82 5.61
C ARG A 100 -9.54 -3.37 5.15
N GLY A 101 -8.94 -4.15 4.26
CA GLY A 101 -7.59 -3.95 3.72
C GLY A 101 -7.57 -3.08 2.46
N GLY A 102 -7.15 -1.83 2.58
CA GLY A 102 -7.36 -0.77 1.60
C GLY A 102 -6.13 -0.39 0.78
N TYR A 103 -6.40 0.02 -0.47
CA TYR A 103 -5.44 0.41 -1.48
C TYR A 103 -5.88 1.73 -2.13
N PRO A 104 -5.22 2.86 -1.80
CA PRO A 104 -5.49 4.15 -2.43
C PRO A 104 -5.43 4.06 -3.96
N ALA A 105 -6.43 4.65 -4.61
CA ALA A 105 -6.60 4.62 -6.05
C ALA A 105 -6.12 5.92 -6.69
N LEU A 106 -5.92 5.88 -8.02
CA LEU A 106 -5.61 7.04 -8.85
C LEU A 106 -4.28 7.72 -8.50
N ILE A 107 -3.30 6.95 -8.02
CA ILE A 107 -1.90 7.39 -7.89
C ILE A 107 -1.32 7.58 -9.30
N ASP A 108 -0.53 8.64 -9.50
CA ASP A 108 0.17 8.90 -10.75
C ASP A 108 1.09 7.73 -11.14
N PRO A 109 0.83 7.04 -12.27
CA PRO A 109 1.58 5.85 -12.67
C PRO A 109 2.90 6.19 -13.40
N THR A 110 3.24 7.47 -13.56
CA THR A 110 4.43 7.90 -14.27
C THR A 110 5.70 7.47 -13.54
N TRP A 111 6.55 6.64 -14.18
CA TRP A 111 7.84 6.22 -13.63
C TRP A 111 8.75 7.42 -13.36
N GLY A 112 9.25 7.56 -12.13
CA GLY A 112 10.04 8.71 -11.69
C GLY A 112 9.26 10.04 -11.66
N GLY A 113 7.93 9.97 -11.69
CA GLY A 113 7.04 11.13 -11.70
C GLY A 113 6.79 11.73 -10.31
N GLY A 114 5.62 12.33 -10.13
CA GLY A 114 5.27 13.04 -8.89
C GLY A 114 4.74 12.15 -7.77
N TYR A 115 4.34 10.91 -8.08
CA TYR A 115 3.72 9.96 -7.12
C TYR A 115 2.46 10.50 -6.41
N GLY A 116 1.84 11.54 -6.97
CA GLY A 116 0.68 12.19 -6.38
C GLY A 116 -0.60 11.35 -6.48
N ILE A 117 -1.45 11.43 -5.46
CA ILE A 117 -2.81 10.87 -5.49
C ILE A 117 -3.78 11.85 -6.16
N LYS A 118 -4.63 11.38 -7.08
CA LYS A 118 -5.57 12.24 -7.83
C LYS A 118 -6.98 12.15 -7.28
N ALA A 119 -7.63 13.31 -7.17
CA ALA A 119 -9.04 13.37 -6.87
C ALA A 119 -9.89 13.20 -8.14
N TYR A 120 -11.02 12.51 -8.01
CA TYR A 120 -12.08 12.48 -9.02
C TYR A 120 -13.40 12.86 -8.36
N LYS A 121 -14.13 13.81 -8.95
CA LYS A 121 -15.35 14.41 -8.36
C LYS A 121 -15.12 14.90 -6.92
N ASN A 122 -14.05 15.66 -6.70
CA ASN A 122 -13.67 16.26 -5.41
C ASN A 122 -13.47 15.24 -4.26
N ARG A 123 -13.12 14.00 -4.58
CA ARG A 123 -12.84 12.95 -3.60
C ARG A 123 -11.60 12.16 -4.02
N TYR A 124 -10.81 11.76 -3.03
CA TYR A 124 -9.86 10.67 -3.18
C TYR A 124 -10.59 9.33 -3.04
N TRP A 125 -10.07 8.31 -3.72
CA TRP A 125 -10.72 7.01 -3.83
C TRP A 125 -9.79 5.92 -3.33
N MET A 126 -10.37 4.85 -2.81
CA MET A 126 -9.66 3.67 -2.33
C MET A 126 -10.53 2.44 -2.61
N THR A 127 -9.93 1.39 -3.14
CA THR A 127 -10.54 0.05 -3.17
C THR A 127 -10.03 -0.74 -1.98
N TYR A 128 -10.72 -1.82 -1.59
CA TYR A 128 -10.29 -2.60 -0.45
C TYR A 128 -10.79 -4.05 -0.52
N ILE A 129 -10.06 -4.95 0.13
CA ILE A 129 -10.52 -6.30 0.46
C ILE A 129 -11.48 -6.17 1.65
N GLY A 130 -12.72 -6.59 1.43
CA GLY A 130 -13.83 -6.55 2.39
C GLY A 130 -14.33 -7.95 2.75
N GLY A 131 -14.79 -8.14 3.98
CA GLY A 131 -15.38 -9.42 4.42
C GLY A 131 -15.81 -9.46 5.89
N ASP A 132 -16.68 -10.42 6.19
CA ASP A 132 -17.28 -10.68 7.51
C ASP A 132 -16.65 -11.88 8.24
N THR A 133 -15.53 -12.40 7.74
CA THR A 133 -14.78 -13.51 8.34
C THR A 133 -13.28 -13.26 8.29
#